data_AF-A0A7E5WXB9-F1
#
_entry.id   AF-A0A7E5WXB9-F1
#
_cell.length_a   1.000
_cell.length_b   1.000
_cell.length_c   1.000
_cell.angle_alpha   90.00
_cell.angle_beta   90.00
_cell.angle_gamma   90.00
#
_symmetry.space_group_name_H-M   'P 1'
#
loop_
_entity.id
_entity.type
_entity.pdbx_description
1 polymer ?
#
loop_
_entity_poly.entity_id
_entity_poly.type
_entity_poly.pdbx_seq_one_letter_code
_entity_poly.pdbx_strand_id
1 'polypeptide(L)'
;SKEGLKEEHGRLTKEANSTPQEPRGRKPFEEKWETVGDKRQKQKAKKASIRQKEAQEAKIKARLKAPNSTAVVLTLQPEATKRGITYTELLEQAKQRISLQDLGISGVRPKTTVTGARMLEIPGASSGEKADALAEKLRATLNSVDVRISRPIRRAEIRLSDLDDSATQEEIVTAIATKGGCSPSDVKVGAIRRDRSGLGTAIASCPLTAVEKLVVVKEKDK
;
A
#
# COMPACT_ATOMS: atom_id res chain seq x y z
N SER A 1 6.41 -93.01 -8.29
CA SER A 1 7.87 -93.13 -8.46
C SER A 1 8.18 -94.06 -9.61
N LYS A 2 8.65 -93.51 -10.73
CA LYS A 2 9.30 -94.17 -11.89
C LYS A 2 10.33 -93.13 -12.37
N GLU A 3 11.63 -93.40 -12.23
CA GLU A 3 12.56 -93.89 -13.30
C GLU A 3 12.61 -92.93 -14.50
N GLY A 4 13.73 -92.51 -15.08
CA GLY A 4 15.16 -92.84 -14.99
C GLY A 4 15.94 -91.71 -15.72
N LEU A 5 17.17 -91.39 -15.30
CA LEU A 5 18.46 -91.81 -15.90
C LEU A 5 18.78 -91.30 -17.32
N LYS A 6 19.87 -90.49 -17.37
CA LYS A 6 20.90 -90.31 -18.43
C LYS A 6 20.41 -89.72 -19.77
N GLU A 7 21.17 -88.87 -20.47
CA GLU A 7 22.56 -89.06 -20.90
C GLU A 7 23.17 -87.74 -21.42
N GLU A 8 24.49 -87.60 -21.27
CA GLU A 8 25.33 -86.57 -21.89
C GLU A 8 25.48 -86.77 -23.41
N HIS A 9 25.79 -85.71 -24.15
CA HIS A 9 26.84 -85.64 -25.18
C HIS A 9 27.10 -84.13 -25.45
N GLY A 10 28.24 -83.55 -25.07
CA GLY A 10 29.46 -83.43 -25.89
C GLY A 10 29.43 -82.14 -26.73
N ARG A 11 30.52 -81.42 -27.03
CA ARG A 11 31.94 -81.46 -26.67
C ARG A 11 32.57 -80.21 -27.30
N LEU A 12 33.39 -79.46 -26.53
CA LEU A 12 34.56 -78.65 -26.90
C LEU A 12 34.50 -77.76 -28.18
N THR A 13 34.59 -76.43 -28.05
CA THR A 13 35.84 -75.61 -28.08
C THR A 13 35.74 -74.56 -29.23
N LYS A 14 36.51 -73.47 -29.40
CA LYS A 14 37.78 -72.92 -28.88
C LYS A 14 37.71 -71.39 -28.99
N GLU A 15 38.55 -70.76 -28.16
CA GLU A 15 39.44 -69.62 -28.44
C GLU A 15 38.92 -68.24 -28.87
N ALA A 16 39.50 -67.28 -28.15
CA ALA A 16 39.64 -65.87 -28.47
C ALA A 16 40.28 -65.63 -29.84
N ASN A 17 39.95 -64.49 -30.47
CA ASN A 17 40.83 -63.31 -30.54
C ASN A 17 40.37 -62.38 -31.69
N SER A 18 40.75 -61.11 -31.57
CA SER A 18 40.83 -60.07 -32.61
C SER A 18 39.59 -59.21 -32.91
N THR A 19 39.54 -58.04 -32.30
CA THR A 19 39.06 -56.80 -32.95
C THR A 19 40.12 -56.38 -33.98
N PRO A 20 39.75 -55.90 -35.18
CA PRO A 20 39.71 -54.44 -35.36
C PRO A 20 38.69 -53.88 -36.39
N GLN A 21 38.30 -52.63 -36.11
CA GLN A 21 37.86 -51.55 -37.03
C GLN A 21 36.40 -51.46 -37.54
N GLU A 22 35.83 -50.29 -37.22
CA GLU A 22 34.57 -49.73 -37.69
C GLU A 22 34.70 -49.14 -39.11
N PRO A 23 33.61 -49.06 -39.89
CA PRO A 23 33.17 -47.71 -40.24
C PRO A 23 31.66 -47.48 -40.17
N ARG A 24 31.32 -46.42 -39.45
CA ARG A 24 30.42 -45.33 -39.88
C ARG A 24 29.01 -45.76 -40.31
N GLY A 25 28.15 -45.92 -39.33
CA GLY A 25 26.71 -45.74 -39.47
C GLY A 25 26.20 -44.75 -38.43
N ARG A 26 25.90 -43.50 -38.83
CA ARG A 26 25.32 -42.47 -37.96
C ARG A 26 24.08 -43.01 -37.25
N LYS A 27 24.08 -43.03 -35.92
CA LYS A 27 22.84 -43.07 -35.14
C LYS A 27 22.23 -41.66 -35.16
N PRO A 28 20.93 -41.48 -35.42
CA PRO A 28 20.29 -40.17 -35.42
C PRO A 28 20.49 -39.50 -34.06
N PHE A 29 21.00 -38.27 -34.12
CA PHE A 29 20.98 -37.32 -33.01
C PHE A 29 19.52 -37.14 -32.59
N GLU A 30 19.18 -37.58 -31.38
CA GLU A 30 17.88 -37.31 -30.77
C GLU A 30 17.86 -35.84 -30.35
N GLU A 31 17.60 -35.02 -31.36
CA GLU A 31 17.43 -33.58 -31.26
C GLU A 31 16.13 -33.34 -30.50
N LYS A 32 16.23 -33.07 -29.20
CA LYS A 32 15.13 -32.53 -28.40
C LYS A 32 14.70 -31.20 -29.03
N TRP A 33 13.66 -31.24 -29.85
CA TRP A 33 12.94 -30.05 -30.30
C TRP A 33 12.36 -29.37 -29.07
N GLU A 34 13.07 -28.37 -28.54
CA GLU A 34 12.52 -27.44 -27.55
C GLU A 34 11.58 -26.49 -28.30
N THR A 35 10.29 -26.79 -28.27
CA THR A 35 9.21 -26.08 -28.97
C THR A 35 9.33 -24.56 -28.82
N VAL A 36 9.63 -23.87 -29.92
CA VAL A 36 9.78 -22.40 -30.00
C VAL A 36 8.49 -21.64 -29.64
N GLY A 37 7.34 -22.34 -29.64
CA GLY A 37 6.05 -21.85 -29.16
C GLY A 37 6.01 -21.55 -27.65
N ASP A 38 6.67 -22.38 -26.84
CA ASP A 38 6.72 -22.22 -25.37
C ASP A 38 7.56 -21.01 -24.96
N LYS A 39 8.70 -20.75 -25.63
CA LYS A 39 9.51 -19.56 -25.36
C LYS A 39 8.76 -18.27 -25.68
N ARG A 40 8.01 -18.24 -26.79
CA ARG A 40 7.22 -17.06 -27.22
C ARG A 40 5.97 -16.86 -26.35
N GLN A 41 5.29 -17.93 -25.92
CA GLN A 41 4.19 -17.86 -24.95
C GLN A 41 4.68 -17.47 -23.56
N LYS A 42 5.80 -18.02 -23.08
CA LYS A 42 6.45 -17.64 -21.81
C LYS A 42 6.92 -16.18 -21.82
N GLN A 43 7.43 -15.68 -22.94
CA GLN A 43 7.76 -14.26 -23.11
C GLN A 43 6.51 -13.36 -23.14
N LYS A 44 5.42 -13.78 -23.79
CA LYS A 44 4.14 -13.05 -23.77
C LYS A 44 3.52 -13.02 -22.36
N ALA A 45 3.56 -14.14 -21.62
CA ALA A 45 3.10 -14.21 -20.23
C ALA A 45 3.97 -13.36 -19.29
N LYS A 46 5.29 -13.34 -19.49
CA LYS A 46 6.21 -12.43 -18.78
C LYS A 46 5.92 -10.96 -19.09
N LYS A 47 5.72 -10.59 -20.37
CA LYS A 47 5.34 -9.20 -20.74
C LYS A 47 3.95 -8.80 -20.20
N ALA A 48 2.99 -9.72 -20.19
CA ALA A 48 1.66 -9.49 -19.63
C ALA A 48 1.71 -9.28 -18.10
N SER A 49 2.48 -10.10 -17.38
CA SER A 49 2.64 -9.95 -15.93
C SER A 49 3.41 -8.69 -15.53
N ILE A 50 4.39 -8.24 -16.34
CA ILE A 50 5.06 -6.95 -16.14
C ILE A 50 4.08 -5.80 -16.34
N ARG A 51 3.33 -5.76 -17.45
CA ARG A 51 2.29 -4.75 -17.69
C ARG A 51 1.21 -4.72 -16.60
N GLN A 52 0.81 -5.88 -16.08
CA GLN A 52 -0.14 -5.98 -14.97
C GLN A 52 0.45 -5.40 -13.68
N LYS A 53 1.72 -5.68 -13.37
CA LYS A 53 2.43 -5.09 -12.23
C LYS A 53 2.55 -3.57 -12.36
N GLU A 54 2.97 -3.08 -13.52
CA GLU A 54 3.08 -1.63 -13.80
C GLU A 54 1.72 -0.92 -13.68
N ALA A 55 0.65 -1.51 -14.22
CA ALA A 55 -0.70 -0.95 -14.10
C ALA A 55 -1.22 -0.96 -12.65
N GLN A 56 -0.88 -1.98 -11.88
CA GLN A 56 -1.25 -2.09 -10.47
C GLN A 56 -0.49 -1.09 -9.60
N GLU A 57 0.80 -0.89 -9.89
CA GLU A 57 1.64 0.10 -9.23
C GLU A 57 1.19 1.53 -9.55
N ALA A 58 0.86 1.83 -10.80
CA ALA A 58 0.30 3.12 -11.21
C ALA A 58 -1.03 3.43 -10.50
N LYS A 59 -1.90 2.42 -10.32
CA LYS A 59 -3.15 2.56 -9.55
C LYS A 59 -2.89 2.81 -8.07
N ILE A 60 -1.91 2.14 -7.47
CA ILE A 60 -1.51 2.36 -6.07
C ILE A 60 -0.97 3.79 -5.91
N LYS A 61 -0.02 4.19 -6.77
CA LYS A 61 0.54 5.56 -6.80
C LYS A 61 -0.57 6.61 -6.96
N ALA A 62 -1.56 6.38 -7.82
CA ALA A 62 -2.69 7.30 -7.99
C ALA A 62 -3.62 7.38 -6.77
N ARG A 63 -3.84 6.27 -6.04
CA ARG A 63 -4.66 6.26 -4.82
C ARG A 63 -3.96 6.89 -3.62
N LEU A 64 -2.64 6.93 -3.64
CA LEU A 64 -1.81 7.51 -2.60
C LEU A 64 -1.57 9.00 -2.77
N LYS A 65 -1.85 9.57 -3.95
CA LYS A 65 -1.68 11.00 -4.22
C LYS A 65 -2.28 11.86 -3.12
N ALA A 66 -1.49 12.81 -2.62
CA ALA A 66 -1.90 13.83 -1.69
C ALA A 66 -3.19 14.51 -2.18
N PRO A 67 -4.14 14.80 -1.29
CA PRO A 67 -5.38 15.45 -1.68
C PRO A 67 -5.08 16.86 -2.22
N ASN A 68 -5.58 17.17 -3.42
CA ASN A 68 -5.44 18.50 -4.05
C ASN A 68 -6.29 19.59 -3.38
N SER A 69 -7.11 19.21 -2.40
CA SER A 69 -7.88 20.11 -1.55
C SER A 69 -8.00 19.56 -0.14
N THR A 70 -7.98 20.47 0.84
CA THR A 70 -8.20 20.16 2.26
C THR A 70 -9.41 20.91 2.75
N ALA A 71 -9.88 20.60 3.96
CA ALA A 71 -11.08 21.24 4.49
C ALA A 71 -10.99 21.52 5.99
N VAL A 72 -11.76 22.50 6.43
CA VAL A 72 -12.06 22.78 7.83
C VAL A 72 -13.56 22.64 8.03
N VAL A 73 -13.98 21.86 9.02
CA VAL A 73 -15.41 21.59 9.30
C VAL A 73 -15.80 22.25 10.61
N LEU A 74 -16.84 23.09 10.52
CA LEU A 74 -17.49 23.80 11.60
C LEU A 74 -18.78 23.06 11.97
N THR A 75 -18.85 22.55 13.20
CA THR A 75 -20.03 21.86 13.73
C THR A 75 -20.55 22.64 14.93
N LEU A 76 -21.80 23.11 14.85
CA LEU A 76 -22.47 23.69 16.02
C LEU A 76 -22.73 22.61 17.07
N GLN A 77 -22.46 22.93 18.32
CA GLN A 77 -22.86 22.07 19.42
C GLN A 77 -24.37 22.16 19.65
N PRO A 78 -25.03 21.07 20.07
CA PRO A 78 -26.48 21.06 20.27
C PRO A 78 -26.94 22.10 21.30
N GLU A 79 -26.12 22.38 22.31
CA GLU A 79 -26.40 23.41 23.33
C GLU A 79 -26.36 24.83 22.75
N ALA A 80 -25.49 25.11 21.79
CA ALA A 80 -25.46 26.39 21.09
C ALA A 80 -26.68 26.60 20.20
N THR A 81 -27.12 25.55 19.51
CA THR A 81 -28.34 25.59 18.70
C THR A 81 -29.58 25.86 19.56
N LYS A 82 -29.66 25.27 20.76
CA LYS A 82 -30.75 25.55 21.72
C LYS A 82 -30.76 26.99 22.22
N ARG A 83 -29.58 27.63 22.32
CA ARG A 83 -29.42 29.05 22.67
C ARG A 83 -29.75 29.99 21.51
N GLY A 84 -30.04 29.46 20.32
CA GLY A 84 -30.40 30.24 19.14
C GLY A 84 -29.22 30.66 18.26
N ILE A 85 -28.00 30.18 18.51
CA ILE A 85 -26.83 30.53 17.69
C ILE A 85 -26.96 29.87 16.32
N THR A 86 -26.87 30.69 15.26
CA THR A 86 -26.99 30.23 13.88
C THR A 86 -25.63 30.11 13.18
N TYR A 87 -25.57 29.28 12.13
CA TYR A 87 -24.36 29.17 11.31
C TYR A 87 -24.02 30.47 10.56
N THR A 88 -25.02 31.29 10.24
CA THR A 88 -24.85 32.58 9.57
C THR A 88 -24.08 33.56 10.45
N GLU A 89 -24.50 33.72 11.70
CA GLU A 89 -23.83 34.59 12.67
C GLU A 89 -22.37 34.17 12.89
N LEU A 90 -22.11 32.87 13.03
CA LEU A 90 -20.75 32.35 13.20
C LEU A 90 -19.86 32.62 11.99
N LEU A 91 -20.39 32.45 10.78
CA LEU A 91 -19.62 32.71 9.57
C LEU A 91 -19.41 34.21 9.35
N GLU A 92 -20.34 35.06 9.75
CA GLU A 92 -20.17 36.52 9.75
C GLU A 92 -19.10 36.96 10.74
N GLN A 93 -19.15 36.46 11.98
CA GLN A 93 -18.13 36.70 12.99
C GLN A 93 -16.74 36.24 12.52
N ALA A 94 -16.66 35.05 11.91
CA ALA A 94 -15.42 34.53 11.36
C ALA A 94 -14.89 35.41 10.22
N LYS A 95 -15.76 35.86 9.30
CA LYS A 95 -15.36 36.76 8.19
C LYS A 95 -14.86 38.12 8.68
N GLN A 96 -15.47 38.68 9.72
CA GLN A 96 -15.06 39.98 10.28
C GLN A 96 -13.69 39.91 10.96
N ARG A 97 -13.37 38.78 11.60
CA ARG A 97 -12.14 38.61 12.40
C ARG A 97 -10.99 37.96 11.64
N ILE A 98 -11.27 37.23 10.55
CA ILE A 98 -10.28 36.45 9.82
C ILE A 98 -10.17 36.94 8.38
N SER A 99 -9.03 37.54 8.05
CA SER A 99 -8.63 37.77 6.67
C SER A 99 -8.06 36.50 6.05
N LEU A 100 -8.66 36.05 4.94
CA LEU A 100 -8.17 34.91 4.15
C LEU A 100 -6.88 35.25 3.39
N GLN A 101 -6.66 36.53 3.07
CA GLN A 101 -5.48 36.99 2.34
C GLN A 101 -4.22 36.86 3.19
N ASP A 102 -4.32 37.18 4.49
CA ASP A 102 -3.22 37.05 5.45
C ASP A 102 -2.79 35.59 5.65
N LEU A 103 -3.69 34.65 5.37
CA LEU A 103 -3.43 33.21 5.39
C LEU A 103 -2.94 32.68 4.03
N GLY A 104 -2.79 33.53 3.03
CA GLY A 104 -2.43 33.15 1.66
C GLY A 104 -3.47 32.25 0.99
N ILE A 105 -4.74 32.33 1.41
CA ILE A 105 -5.84 31.55 0.85
C ILE A 105 -6.51 32.38 -0.26
N SER A 106 -6.41 31.92 -1.50
CA SER A 106 -7.01 32.60 -2.67
C SER A 106 -8.54 32.55 -2.66
N GLY A 107 -9.11 31.51 -2.06
CA GLY A 107 -10.55 31.36 -1.92
C GLY A 107 -10.90 30.07 -1.20
N VAL A 108 -12.12 30.04 -0.65
CA VAL A 108 -12.68 28.88 0.05
C VAL A 108 -13.97 28.47 -0.65
N ARG A 109 -14.19 27.16 -0.80
CA ARG A 109 -15.42 26.58 -1.34
C ARG A 109 -16.27 26.06 -0.18
N PRO A 110 -17.26 26.82 0.31
CA PRO A 110 -18.15 26.36 1.35
C PRO A 110 -19.06 25.24 0.84
N LYS A 111 -19.22 24.19 1.64
CA LYS A 111 -20.08 23.03 1.41
C LYS A 111 -20.88 22.72 2.67
N THR A 112 -22.09 22.23 2.49
CA THR A 112 -22.90 21.68 3.57
C THR A 112 -22.67 20.18 3.62
N THR A 113 -22.30 19.67 4.79
CA THR A 113 -22.20 18.23 5.00
C THR A 113 -23.57 17.62 5.25
N VAL A 114 -23.70 16.31 5.09
CA VAL A 114 -24.96 15.57 5.37
C VAL A 114 -25.41 15.74 6.82
N THR A 115 -24.48 15.91 7.75
CA THR A 115 -24.77 16.16 9.17
C THR A 115 -25.19 17.60 9.46
N GLY A 116 -25.28 18.47 8.44
CA GLY A 116 -25.64 19.89 8.59
C GLY A 116 -24.47 20.80 9.00
N ALA A 117 -23.28 20.25 9.24
CA ALA A 117 -22.07 21.03 9.51
C ALA A 117 -21.59 21.78 8.26
N ARG A 118 -20.88 22.90 8.46
CA ARG A 118 -20.32 23.71 7.37
C ARG A 118 -18.86 23.33 7.12
N MET A 119 -18.59 22.84 5.92
CA MET A 119 -17.26 22.45 5.47
C MET A 119 -16.69 23.53 4.56
N LEU A 120 -15.53 24.05 4.91
CA LEU A 120 -14.79 25.06 4.17
C LEU A 120 -13.65 24.36 3.42
N GLU A 121 -13.82 24.08 2.13
CA GLU A 121 -12.79 23.46 1.30
C GLU A 121 -11.80 24.51 0.80
N ILE A 122 -10.51 24.25 1.00
CA ILE A 122 -9.39 25.06 0.52
C ILE A 122 -8.73 24.30 -0.64
N PRO A 123 -8.82 24.80 -1.88
CA PRO A 123 -8.15 24.20 -3.02
C PRO A 123 -6.65 24.54 -3.04
N GLY A 124 -5.83 23.64 -3.56
CA GLY A 124 -4.42 23.89 -3.87
C GLY A 124 -3.45 22.88 -3.24
N ALA A 125 -2.27 22.74 -3.83
CA ALA A 125 -1.25 21.78 -3.35
C ALA A 125 -0.72 22.12 -1.95
N SER A 126 -0.65 23.41 -1.59
CA SER A 126 -0.25 23.89 -0.26
C SER A 126 -1.46 24.11 0.68
N SER A 127 -2.60 23.47 0.41
CA SER A 127 -3.82 23.71 1.19
C SER A 127 -3.74 23.12 2.60
N GLY A 128 -2.83 22.18 2.85
CA GLY A 128 -2.61 21.55 4.15
C GLY A 128 -2.34 22.54 5.27
N GLU A 129 -1.22 23.25 5.18
CA GLU A 129 -0.76 24.23 6.17
C GLU A 129 -1.73 25.42 6.31
N LYS A 130 -2.28 25.88 5.17
CA LYS A 130 -3.27 26.97 5.15
C LYS A 130 -4.55 26.58 5.88
N ALA A 131 -4.99 25.32 5.74
CA ALA A 131 -6.14 24.81 6.48
C ALA A 131 -5.88 24.67 7.98
N ASP A 132 -4.65 24.29 8.36
CA ASP A 132 -4.23 24.25 9.77
C ASP A 132 -4.28 25.66 10.37
N ALA A 133 -3.65 26.63 9.72
CA ALA A 133 -3.66 28.03 10.16
C ALA A 133 -5.08 28.63 10.23
N LEU A 134 -5.94 28.31 9.26
CA LEU A 134 -7.35 28.73 9.31
C LEU A 134 -8.09 28.10 10.48
N ALA A 135 -7.88 26.79 10.74
CA ALA A 135 -8.52 26.10 11.85
C ALA A 135 -8.07 26.66 13.21
N GLU A 136 -6.79 27.00 13.37
CA GLU A 136 -6.26 27.64 14.58
C GLU A 136 -6.86 29.03 14.80
N LYS A 137 -6.90 29.89 13.76
CA LYS A 137 -7.55 31.21 13.86
C LYS A 137 -9.05 31.09 14.17
N LEU A 138 -9.74 30.13 13.57
CA LEU A 138 -11.16 29.87 13.89
C LEU A 138 -11.33 29.45 15.35
N ARG A 139 -10.44 28.62 15.90
CA ARG A 139 -10.49 28.20 17.30
C ARG A 139 -10.20 29.34 18.28
N ALA A 140 -9.34 30.27 17.89
CA ALA A 140 -9.04 31.45 18.70
C ALA A 140 -10.17 32.49 18.68
N THR A 141 -10.94 32.57 17.59
CA THR A 141 -11.97 33.61 17.39
C THR A 141 -13.38 33.16 17.77
N LEU A 142 -13.69 31.87 17.64
CA LEU A 142 -14.99 31.30 17.95
C LEU A 142 -14.96 30.59 19.30
N ASN A 143 -16.07 30.65 20.04
CA ASN A 143 -16.20 29.95 21.31
C ASN A 143 -16.17 28.43 21.09
N SER A 144 -15.19 27.76 21.71
CA SER A 144 -15.04 26.30 21.66
C SER A 144 -16.23 25.55 22.28
N VAL A 145 -16.97 26.20 23.16
CA VAL A 145 -18.20 25.69 23.78
C VAL A 145 -19.35 25.63 22.76
N ASP A 146 -19.42 26.62 21.86
CA ASP A 146 -20.55 26.72 20.94
C ASP A 146 -20.26 26.01 19.61
N VAL A 147 -18.98 25.96 19.21
CA VAL A 147 -18.54 25.45 17.91
C VAL A 147 -17.39 24.46 18.06
N ARG A 148 -17.56 23.29 17.47
CA ARG A 148 -16.48 22.32 17.26
C ARG A 148 -15.84 22.53 15.89
N ILE A 149 -14.54 22.85 15.89
CA ILE A 149 -13.74 22.99 14.68
C ILE A 149 -12.88 21.74 14.49
N SER A 150 -13.14 21.02 13.41
CA SER A 150 -12.40 19.80 13.06
C SER A 150 -11.69 19.96 11.71
N ARG A 151 -10.48 19.38 11.62
CA ARG A 151 -9.74 19.26 10.37
C ARG A 151 -9.74 17.79 9.94
N PRO A 152 -10.58 17.40 8.97
CA PRO A 152 -10.52 16.04 8.42
C PRO A 152 -9.20 15.83 7.67
N ILE A 153 -8.48 14.77 8.03
CA ILE A 153 -7.26 14.33 7.35
C ILE A 153 -7.58 13.06 6.58
N ARG A 154 -7.23 13.02 5.29
CA ARG A 154 -7.38 11.81 4.49
C ARG A 154 -6.31 10.78 4.91
N ARG A 155 -6.78 9.62 5.34
CA ARG A 155 -5.95 8.51 5.83
C ARG A 155 -5.95 7.36 4.84
N ALA A 156 -4.88 6.56 4.88
CA ALA A 156 -4.78 5.29 4.20
C ALA A 156 -4.30 4.20 5.15
N GLU A 157 -4.71 2.97 4.86
CA GLU A 157 -4.27 1.80 5.58
C GLU A 157 -3.11 1.13 4.83
N ILE A 158 -2.05 0.82 5.55
CA ILE A 158 -0.89 0.09 5.07
C ILE A 158 -0.77 -1.23 5.84
N ARG A 159 -0.39 -2.29 5.13
CA ARG A 159 -0.08 -3.58 5.74
C ARG A 159 1.43 -3.68 5.92
N LEU A 160 1.83 -3.96 7.15
CA LEU A 160 3.19 -4.32 7.52
C LEU A 160 3.24 -5.85 7.63
N SER A 161 4.26 -6.44 7.02
CA SER A 161 4.54 -7.87 7.01
C SER A 161 5.97 -8.07 7.51
N ASP A 162 6.29 -9.30 7.91
CA ASP A 162 7.62 -9.71 8.34
C ASP A 162 8.11 -8.96 9.59
N LEU A 163 7.19 -8.69 10.54
CA LEU A 163 7.53 -8.12 11.84
C LEU A 163 8.09 -9.23 12.73
N ASP A 164 9.20 -8.95 13.42
CA ASP A 164 9.82 -9.92 14.34
C ASP A 164 9.00 -10.10 15.64
N ASP A 165 9.28 -11.16 16.38
CA ASP A 165 8.62 -11.53 17.62
C ASP A 165 8.78 -10.48 18.75
N SER A 166 9.78 -9.60 18.65
CA SER A 166 9.97 -8.50 19.60
C SER A 166 9.19 -7.23 19.25
N ALA A 167 8.62 -7.14 18.04
CA ALA A 167 8.02 -5.89 17.57
C ALA A 167 6.80 -5.49 18.42
N THR A 168 6.84 -4.26 18.95
CA THR A 168 5.72 -3.67 19.70
C THR A 168 4.94 -2.67 18.85
N GLN A 169 3.69 -2.40 19.23
CA GLN A 169 2.86 -1.42 18.51
C GLN A 169 3.47 0.00 18.59
N GLU A 170 4.07 0.34 19.73
CA GLU A 170 4.68 1.65 19.99
C GLU A 170 5.92 1.88 19.11
N GLU A 171 6.76 0.86 18.94
CA GLU A 171 7.89 0.89 18.01
C GLU A 171 7.42 1.10 16.57
N ILE A 172 6.36 0.40 16.15
CA ILE A 172 5.80 0.55 14.81
C ILE A 172 5.26 1.98 14.61
N VAL A 173 4.52 2.52 15.58
CA VAL A 173 4.02 3.90 15.54
C VAL A 173 5.18 4.88 15.38
N THR A 174 6.22 4.73 16.20
CA THR A 174 7.39 5.62 16.20
C THR A 174 8.17 5.53 14.89
N ALA A 175 8.36 4.31 14.36
CA ALA A 175 9.04 4.09 13.09
C ALA A 175 8.27 4.70 11.91
N ILE A 176 6.95 4.52 11.87
CA ILE A 176 6.08 5.14 10.87
C ILE A 176 6.11 6.66 10.99
N ALA A 177 5.97 7.20 12.20
CA ALA A 177 5.97 8.64 12.45
C ALA A 177 7.28 9.29 11.98
N THR A 178 8.41 8.67 12.31
CA THR A 178 9.74 9.15 11.94
C THR A 178 9.97 9.10 10.43
N LYS A 179 9.71 7.95 9.79
CA LYS A 179 9.92 7.78 8.34
C LYS A 179 8.88 8.53 7.49
N GLY A 180 7.64 8.61 7.97
CA GLY A 180 6.53 9.30 7.32
C GLY A 180 6.53 10.82 7.57
N GLY A 181 7.31 11.31 8.53
CA GLY A 181 7.31 12.72 8.94
C GLY A 181 5.92 13.17 9.40
N CYS A 182 5.23 12.35 10.20
CA CYS A 182 3.93 12.67 10.79
C CYS A 182 3.97 12.53 12.31
N SER A 183 2.99 13.11 13.00
CA SER A 183 2.89 12.98 14.46
C SER A 183 2.54 11.53 14.84
N PRO A 184 3.04 11.00 15.98
CA PRO A 184 2.68 9.65 16.44
C PRO A 184 1.18 9.55 16.75
N SER A 185 0.53 10.64 17.17
CA SER A 185 -0.92 10.72 17.38
C SER A 185 -1.76 10.53 16.11
N ASP A 186 -1.18 10.80 14.93
CA ASP A 186 -1.88 10.61 13.67
C ASP A 186 -1.84 9.17 13.15
N VAL A 187 -0.94 8.35 13.70
CA VAL A 187 -0.73 6.95 13.32
C VAL A 187 -1.53 6.06 14.26
N LYS A 188 -2.31 5.13 13.70
CA LYS A 188 -3.00 4.10 14.48
C LYS A 188 -2.56 2.73 13.99
N VAL A 189 -2.05 1.91 14.88
CA VAL A 189 -1.60 0.54 14.56
C VAL A 189 -2.59 -0.45 15.19
N GLY A 190 -3.07 -1.39 14.38
CA GLY A 190 -3.89 -2.50 14.85
C GLY A 190 -3.06 -3.55 15.57
N ALA A 191 -3.73 -4.52 16.20
CA ALA A 191 -3.06 -5.63 16.86
C ALA A 191 -2.13 -6.39 15.89
N ILE A 192 -0.93 -6.72 16.38
CA ILE A 192 0.04 -7.53 15.64
C ILE A 192 -0.46 -8.98 15.68
N ARG A 193 -0.72 -9.53 14.49
CA ARG A 193 -1.14 -10.93 14.32
C ARG A 193 0.05 -11.75 13.87
N ARG A 194 0.39 -12.79 14.64
CA ARG A 194 1.50 -13.67 14.31
C ARG A 194 1.01 -14.89 13.55
N ASP A 195 1.71 -15.23 12.48
CA ASP A 195 1.46 -16.43 11.70
C ASP A 195 2.27 -17.61 12.24
N ARG A 196 2.01 -18.82 11.72
CA ARG A 196 2.70 -20.05 12.12
C ARG A 196 4.22 -20.03 11.87
N SER A 197 4.70 -19.11 11.03
CA SER A 197 6.11 -18.86 10.77
C SER A 197 6.83 -18.08 11.87
N GLY A 198 6.11 -17.57 12.88
CA GLY A 198 6.66 -16.68 13.92
C GLY A 198 6.67 -15.20 13.51
N LEU A 199 6.53 -14.89 12.22
CA LEU A 199 6.46 -13.50 11.75
C LEU A 199 5.09 -12.87 12.02
N GLY A 200 5.12 -11.62 12.45
CA GLY A 200 3.98 -10.76 12.71
C GLY A 200 3.54 -9.97 11.48
N THR A 201 2.24 -9.72 11.40
CA THR A 201 1.61 -8.78 10.47
C THR A 201 0.79 -7.76 11.25
N ALA A 202 0.82 -6.51 10.79
CA ALA A 202 0.03 -5.44 11.38
C ALA A 202 -0.58 -4.54 10.30
N ILE A 203 -1.74 -3.95 10.59
CA ILE A 203 -2.34 -2.94 9.74
C ILE A 203 -2.19 -1.60 10.46
N ALA A 204 -1.62 -0.62 9.78
CA ALA A 204 -1.49 0.74 10.30
C ALA A 204 -2.30 1.72 9.44
N SER A 205 -3.07 2.59 10.09
CA SER A 205 -3.76 3.72 9.48
C SER A 205 -2.95 4.98 9.69
N CYS A 206 -2.53 5.61 8.59
CA CYS A 206 -1.65 6.79 8.59
C CYS A 206 -2.20 7.88 7.66
N PRO A 207 -1.82 9.15 7.85
CA PRO A 207 -2.08 10.21 6.87
C PRO A 207 -1.50 9.85 5.50
N LEU A 208 -2.19 10.21 4.41
CA LEU A 208 -1.71 9.91 3.06
C LEU A 208 -0.31 10.47 2.76
N THR A 209 -0.01 11.67 3.24
CA THR A 209 1.30 12.32 3.08
C THR A 209 2.44 11.50 3.69
N ALA A 210 2.17 10.78 4.78
CA ALA A 210 3.13 9.87 5.38
C ALA A 210 3.29 8.60 4.52
N VAL A 211 2.18 8.05 4.03
CA VAL A 211 2.19 6.82 3.21
C VAL A 211 2.92 7.04 1.89
N GLU A 212 2.76 8.19 1.24
CA GLU A 212 3.51 8.52 0.01
C GLU A 212 5.03 8.42 0.24
N LYS A 213 5.53 8.99 1.34
CA LYS A 213 6.96 8.94 1.67
C LYS A 213 7.41 7.51 1.97
N LEU A 214 6.60 6.74 2.69
CA LEU A 214 6.91 5.33 3.02
C LEU A 214 6.99 4.42 1.79
N VAL A 215 6.14 4.65 0.78
CA VAL A 215 6.17 3.85 -0.46
C VAL A 215 7.40 4.16 -1.31
N VAL A 216 7.85 5.42 -1.36
CA VAL A 216 9.07 5.81 -2.09
C VAL A 216 10.32 5.13 -1.50
N VAL A 217 10.36 4.91 -0.18
CA VAL A 217 11.48 4.21 0.48
C VAL A 217 11.61 2.76 -0.03
N LYS A 218 10.48 2.09 -0.29
CA LYS A 218 10.49 0.69 -0.76
C LYS A 218 11.06 0.52 -2.18
N GLU A 219 11.15 1.60 -2.96
CA GLU A 219 11.64 1.60 -4.35
C GLU A 219 13.18 1.73 -4.44
N LYS A 220 13.86 2.14 -3.36
CA LYS A 220 15.33 2.35 -3.35
C LYS A 220 16.17 1.18 -2.84
N ASP A 221 15.55 0.19 -2.21
CA ASP A 221 16.26 -0.96 -1.62
C ASP A 221 16.20 -2.24 -2.49
N LYS A 222 16.04 -2.10 -3.81
CA LYS A 222 15.99 -3.22 -4.75
C LYS A 222 16.92 -3.00 -5.95
#